data_AF-A0A292PNH5-F1
#
_entry.id   AF-A0A292PNH5-F1
#
_cell.length_a   1.000
_cell.length_b   1.000
_cell.length_c   1.000
_cell.angle_alpha   90.00
_cell.angle_beta   90.00
_cell.angle_gamma   90.00
#
_symmetry.space_group_name_H-M   'P 1'
#
loop_
_entity.id
_entity.type
_entity.pdbx_description
1 polymer ?
#
loop_
_entity_poly.entity_id
_entity_poly.type
_entity_poly.pdbx_seq_one_letter_code
_entity_poly.pdbx_strand_id
1 'polypeptide(L)'
;MRLFLIPISTRRTLVYAQRLNKITHAEPSYADKASAKAANVWFQWETGKAGWQRWITDAGNKLFNRIPHEEWSLKSIPPLSARRRDGGVDKQKIEVLYPPSVIEEKNVSSILQRLSTERNQIHRTRMIWSIVGMPIVAPFAIVPVIPNIPFFYLLYRAFSHWKALSGAKHLEFLLSRNLLAPTPATSLESVYRPIMLRMESGKKESCKLAHEVMLLRKGHAQEIASVTGIPALATECERAYKQVEEHIKEDLKKKKLE
;
A
#
# COMPACT_ATOMS: atom_id res chain seq x y z
N MET A 1 -13.48 8.17 5.56
CA MET A 1 -12.60 7.34 4.70
C MET A 1 -13.28 5.99 4.50
N ARG A 2 -12.93 5.27 3.45
CA ARG A 2 -13.46 3.94 3.13
C ARG A 2 -12.29 2.99 2.89
N LEU A 3 -12.36 1.80 3.44
CA LEU A 3 -11.31 0.78 3.31
C LEU A 3 -11.74 -0.26 2.28
N PHE A 4 -10.80 -0.70 1.45
CA PHE A 4 -10.98 -1.76 0.47
C PHE A 4 -10.01 -2.88 0.78
N LEU A 5 -10.54 -4.10 0.89
CA LEU A 5 -9.78 -5.33 1.00
C LEU A 5 -9.74 -6.03 -0.34
N ILE A 6 -8.53 -6.22 -0.86
CA ILE A 6 -8.29 -6.75 -2.20
C ILE A 6 -7.43 -8.00 -2.06
N PRO A 7 -8.02 -9.20 -2.14
CA PRO A 7 -7.28 -10.45 -2.17
C PRO A 7 -6.37 -10.53 -3.40
N ILE A 8 -5.04 -10.55 -3.19
CA ILE A 8 -4.07 -10.71 -4.29
C ILE A 8 -3.83 -12.20 -4.54
N SER A 9 -3.67 -12.95 -3.46
CA SER A 9 -3.52 -14.40 -3.43
C SER A 9 -4.45 -15.00 -2.38
N THR A 10 -4.51 -16.33 -2.34
CA THR A 10 -5.19 -17.09 -1.27
C THR A 10 -4.71 -16.78 0.15
N ARG A 11 -3.53 -16.16 0.33
CA ARG A 11 -2.95 -15.85 1.65
C ARG A 11 -2.68 -14.37 1.90
N ARG A 12 -2.56 -13.56 0.84
CA ARG A 12 -2.16 -12.16 0.92
C ARG A 12 -3.27 -11.25 0.42
N THR A 13 -3.57 -10.25 1.25
CA THR A 13 -4.62 -9.26 1.00
C THR A 13 -4.02 -7.87 1.06
N LEU A 14 -4.35 -7.05 0.08
CA LEU A 14 -4.00 -5.64 0.03
C LEU A 14 -5.11 -4.82 0.70
N VAL A 15 -4.72 -3.88 1.57
CA VAL A 15 -5.64 -2.88 2.17
C VAL A 15 -5.43 -1.53 1.50
N TYR A 16 -6.49 -0.95 0.96
CA TYR A 16 -6.44 0.40 0.40
C TYR A 16 -7.45 1.33 1.07
N ALA A 17 -6.99 2.48 1.54
CA ALA A 17 -7.85 3.50 2.13
C ALA A 17 -8.14 4.63 1.13
N GLN A 18 -9.40 4.73 0.73
CA GLN A 18 -9.90 5.87 0.01
C GLN A 18 -10.27 6.98 1.00
N ARG A 19 -9.67 8.16 0.78
CA ARG A 19 -10.04 9.37 1.50
C ARG A 19 -11.32 9.93 0.89
N LEU A 20 -12.47 9.55 1.46
CA LEU A 20 -13.76 10.16 1.18
C LEU A 20 -13.67 11.64 1.57
N ASN A 21 -13.97 12.53 0.61
CA ASN A 21 -13.90 13.98 0.76
C ASN A 21 -12.49 14.45 1.17
N LYS A 22 -11.58 14.60 0.19
CA LYS A 22 -10.60 15.68 0.33
C LYS A 22 -11.47 16.94 0.41
N ILE A 23 -11.72 17.44 1.62
CA ILE A 23 -12.17 18.81 1.78
C ILE A 23 -11.04 19.60 1.16
N THR A 24 -11.22 20.02 -0.08
CA THR A 24 -10.40 21.05 -0.68
C THR A 24 -10.68 22.25 0.21
N HIS A 25 -9.86 22.43 1.25
CA HIS A 25 -9.81 23.72 1.90
C HIS A 25 -9.62 24.72 0.75
N ALA A 26 -10.43 25.78 0.72
CA ALA A 26 -10.39 26.77 -0.35
C ALA A 26 -8.96 27.26 -0.62
N GLU A 27 -8.09 27.16 0.39
CA GLU A 27 -6.65 27.24 0.25
C GLU A 27 -5.93 25.92 0.59
N PRO A 28 -5.04 25.42 -0.29
CA PRO A 28 -4.19 24.27 0.02
C PRO A 28 -3.19 24.62 1.12
N SER A 29 -2.96 23.68 2.05
CA SER A 29 -1.96 23.84 3.11
C SER A 29 -0.58 24.11 2.51
N TYR A 30 0.31 24.80 3.23
CA TYR A 30 1.71 24.96 2.81
C TYR A 30 2.40 23.61 2.52
N ALA A 31 2.04 22.56 3.28
CA ALA A 31 2.52 21.22 3.03
C ALA A 31 2.00 20.64 1.69
N ASP A 32 0.75 20.93 1.33
CA ASP A 32 0.15 20.51 0.07
C ASP A 32 0.79 21.25 -1.11
N LYS A 33 1.03 22.56 -0.98
CA LYS A 33 1.75 23.38 -1.98
C LYS A 33 3.17 22.85 -2.21
N ALA A 34 3.91 22.57 -1.13
CA ALA A 34 5.26 22.00 -1.21
C ALA A 34 5.25 20.63 -1.89
N SER A 35 4.29 19.77 -1.55
CA SER A 35 4.12 18.44 -2.15
C SER A 35 3.81 18.53 -3.65
N ALA A 36 2.92 19.45 -4.05
CA ALA A 36 2.58 19.68 -5.45
C ALA A 36 3.79 20.18 -6.25
N LYS A 37 4.58 21.11 -5.68
CA LYS A 37 5.82 21.58 -6.32
C LYS A 37 6.84 20.46 -6.50
N ALA A 38 7.03 19.63 -5.48
CA ALA A 38 7.92 18.47 -5.56
C ALA A 38 7.47 17.46 -6.62
N ALA A 39 6.16 17.19 -6.73
CA ALA A 39 5.60 16.33 -7.76
C ALA A 39 5.83 16.90 -9.17
N ASN A 40 5.64 18.22 -9.36
CA ASN A 40 5.90 18.87 -10.63
C ASN A 40 7.37 18.81 -11.03
N VAL A 41 8.30 19.05 -10.09
CA VAL A 41 9.74 18.92 -10.33
C VAL A 41 10.09 17.48 -10.72
N TRP A 42 9.54 16.49 -10.02
CA TRP A 42 9.75 15.08 -10.35
C TRP A 42 9.25 14.75 -11.76
N PHE A 43 8.05 15.21 -12.11
CA PHE A 43 7.47 15.01 -13.44
C PHE A 43 8.32 15.68 -14.54
N GLN A 44 8.83 16.89 -14.30
CA GLN A 44 9.75 17.56 -15.23
C GLN A 44 11.05 16.79 -15.43
N TRP A 45 11.62 16.20 -14.37
CA TRP A 45 12.82 15.36 -14.48
C TRP A 45 12.56 14.04 -15.21
N GLU A 46 11.36 13.49 -15.09
CA GLU A 46 10.96 12.24 -15.76
C GLU A 46 10.71 12.45 -17.27
N THR A 47 10.13 13.59 -17.64
CA THR A 47 9.80 13.95 -19.03
C THR A 47 10.90 14.71 -19.76
N GLY A 48 11.91 15.19 -19.02
CA GLY A 48 13.05 15.93 -19.55
C GLY A 48 13.99 15.10 -20.42
N LYS A 49 15.01 15.77 -20.97
CA LYS A 49 16.05 15.14 -21.81
C LYS A 49 16.90 14.14 -21.00
N ALA A 50 17.50 13.17 -21.70
CA ALA A 50 18.41 12.20 -21.09
C ALA A 50 19.56 12.89 -20.35
N GLY A 51 19.81 12.49 -19.10
CA GLY A 51 20.82 13.09 -18.22
C GLY A 51 20.72 12.55 -16.79
N TRP A 52 21.45 13.17 -15.86
CA TRP A 52 21.48 12.73 -14.46
C TRP A 52 20.08 12.77 -13.80
N GLN A 53 19.23 13.74 -14.16
CA GLN A 53 17.84 13.85 -13.68
C GLN A 53 16.99 12.64 -14.10
N ARG A 54 17.08 12.24 -15.37
CA ARG A 54 16.40 11.05 -15.90
C ARG A 54 16.92 9.77 -15.25
N TRP A 55 18.22 9.67 -15.06
CA TRP A 55 18.83 8.55 -14.34
C TRP A 55 18.33 8.46 -12.89
N ILE A 56 18.19 9.58 -12.18
CA ILE A 56 17.63 9.62 -10.82
C ILE A 56 16.16 9.20 -10.80
N THR A 57 15.33 9.72 -11.72
CA THR A 57 13.91 9.36 -11.75
C THR A 57 13.72 7.88 -12.11
N ASP A 58 14.51 7.35 -13.04
CA ASP A 58 14.50 5.93 -13.40
C ASP A 58 14.96 5.03 -12.24
N ALA A 59 16.08 5.38 -11.59
CA ALA A 59 16.57 4.66 -10.42
C ALA A 59 15.58 4.74 -9.25
N GLY A 60 14.99 5.91 -9.03
CA GLY A 60 13.96 6.15 -8.02
C GLY A 60 12.70 5.33 -8.27
N ASN A 61 12.21 5.30 -9.51
CA ASN A 61 11.06 4.49 -9.91
C ASN A 61 11.33 2.98 -9.72
N LYS A 62 12.53 2.51 -10.11
CA LYS A 62 12.96 1.13 -9.83
C LYS A 62 12.98 0.84 -8.32
N LEU A 63 13.43 1.78 -7.51
CA LEU A 63 13.48 1.65 -6.06
C LEU A 63 12.09 1.67 -5.42
N PHE A 64 11.18 2.52 -5.89
CA PHE A 64 9.79 2.57 -5.43
C PHE A 64 9.04 1.27 -5.70
N ASN A 65 9.36 0.59 -6.81
CA ASN A 65 8.80 -0.73 -7.12
C ASN A 65 9.30 -1.85 -6.19
N ARG A 66 10.47 -1.68 -5.56
CA ARG A 66 10.99 -2.62 -4.55
C ARG A 66 10.38 -2.43 -3.17
N ILE A 67 9.69 -1.32 -2.91
CA ILE A 67 9.03 -1.12 -1.62
C ILE A 67 7.87 -2.12 -1.53
N PRO A 68 7.78 -2.90 -0.42
CA PRO A 68 6.72 -3.89 -0.27
C PRO A 68 5.33 -3.25 -0.37
N HIS A 69 4.42 -3.93 -1.07
CA HIS A 69 3.07 -3.44 -1.31
C HIS A 69 2.30 -3.17 -0.01
N GLU A 70 2.58 -3.89 1.07
CA GLU A 70 1.99 -3.66 2.40
C GLU A 70 2.42 -2.31 3.01
N GLU A 71 3.64 -1.84 2.72
CA GLU A 71 4.06 -0.49 3.14
C GLU A 71 3.25 0.57 2.38
N TRP A 72 3.07 0.39 1.07
CA TRP A 72 2.25 1.29 0.25
C TRP A 72 0.77 1.27 0.66
N SER A 73 0.25 0.08 0.98
CA SER A 73 -1.12 -0.14 1.42
C SER A 73 -1.40 0.65 2.70
N LEU A 74 -0.53 0.53 3.71
CA LEU A 74 -0.65 1.26 4.98
C LEU A 74 -0.47 2.77 4.82
N LYS A 75 0.35 3.23 3.87
CA LYS A 75 0.56 4.66 3.58
C LYS A 75 -0.69 5.36 3.03
N SER A 76 -1.63 4.62 2.43
CA SER A 76 -2.90 5.18 1.97
C SER A 76 -3.78 5.65 3.14
N ILE A 77 -3.67 4.96 4.29
CA ILE A 77 -4.42 5.25 5.50
C ILE A 77 -3.94 6.60 6.07
N PRO A 78 -4.85 7.58 6.31
CA PRO A 78 -4.46 8.83 6.92
C PRO A 78 -3.91 8.59 8.33
N PRO A 79 -2.98 9.41 8.83
CA PRO A 79 -2.57 9.33 10.23
C PRO A 79 -3.75 9.70 11.16
N LEU A 80 -3.76 9.13 12.36
CA LEU A 80 -4.67 9.56 13.43
C LEU A 80 -4.47 11.05 13.71
N SER A 81 -5.50 11.87 13.50
CA SER A 81 -5.46 13.27 13.90
C SER A 81 -5.51 13.38 15.43
N ALA A 82 -4.83 14.37 16.00
CA ALA A 82 -4.83 14.61 17.45
C ALA A 82 -6.27 14.71 18.01
N ARG A 83 -7.16 15.42 17.30
CA ARG A 83 -8.58 15.55 17.62
C ARG A 83 -9.32 14.22 17.78
N ARG A 84 -8.96 13.18 17.00
CA ARG A 84 -9.56 11.85 17.12
C ARG A 84 -8.95 10.99 18.23
N ARG A 85 -7.70 11.29 18.62
CA ARG A 85 -7.03 10.61 19.74
C ARG A 85 -7.65 11.02 21.08
N ASP A 86 -8.04 12.29 21.21
CA ASP A 86 -8.51 12.88 22.47
C ASP A 86 -10.03 12.71 22.68
N GLY A 87 -10.66 11.71 22.05
CA GLY A 87 -12.08 11.37 22.30
C GLY A 87 -13.11 12.16 21.48
N GLY A 88 -12.69 13.07 20.59
CA GLY A 88 -13.55 13.71 19.58
C GLY A 88 -13.92 12.76 18.44
N VAL A 89 -14.44 11.58 18.77
CA VAL A 89 -14.76 10.52 17.82
C VAL A 89 -16.07 10.85 17.14
N ASP A 90 -15.99 11.27 15.87
CA ASP A 90 -17.11 11.04 14.96
C ASP A 90 -17.46 9.55 15.06
N LYS A 91 -18.61 9.19 15.65
CA LYS A 91 -19.11 7.80 15.78
C LYS A 91 -19.37 7.12 14.42
N GLN A 92 -18.94 7.75 13.32
CA GLN A 92 -19.09 7.24 11.98
C GLN A 92 -18.24 5.97 11.84
N LYS A 93 -18.93 4.84 11.72
CA LYS A 93 -18.31 3.58 11.36
C LYS A 93 -17.71 3.72 9.96
N ILE A 94 -16.49 3.20 9.82
CA ILE A 94 -15.76 3.20 8.57
C ILE A 94 -16.08 1.91 7.85
N GLU A 95 -16.63 2.04 6.65
CA GLU A 95 -16.95 0.92 5.78
C GLU A 95 -15.68 0.22 5.31
N VAL A 96 -15.66 -1.11 5.48
CA VAL A 96 -14.63 -2.02 4.96
C VAL A 96 -15.25 -2.86 3.87
N LEU A 97 -14.94 -2.52 2.63
CA LEU A 97 -15.41 -3.22 1.44
C LEU A 97 -14.55 -4.44 1.15
N TYR A 98 -15.17 -5.61 1.03
CA TYR A 98 -14.50 -6.87 0.70
C TYR A 98 -15.32 -7.69 -0.29
N PRO A 99 -14.69 -8.57 -1.10
CA PRO A 99 -15.39 -9.53 -1.95
C PRO A 99 -15.86 -10.73 -1.12
N PRO A 100 -17.18 -10.94 -0.93
CA PRO A 100 -17.71 -12.04 -0.13
C PRO A 100 -17.39 -13.44 -0.70
N SER A 101 -17.15 -13.57 -2.00
CA SER A 101 -16.71 -14.85 -2.61
C SER A 101 -15.36 -15.36 -2.08
N VAL A 102 -14.52 -14.47 -1.52
CA VAL A 102 -13.14 -14.81 -1.12
C VAL A 102 -12.92 -14.65 0.38
N ILE A 103 -13.49 -13.59 0.97
CA ILE A 103 -13.31 -13.27 2.38
C ILE A 103 -14.67 -13.36 3.08
N GLU A 104 -14.72 -14.16 4.15
CA GLU A 104 -15.86 -14.20 5.05
C GLU A 104 -15.82 -13.02 6.03
N GLU A 105 -16.98 -12.50 6.43
CA GLU A 105 -17.11 -11.33 7.30
C GLU A 105 -16.33 -11.47 8.62
N LYS A 106 -16.37 -12.65 9.25
CA LYS A 106 -15.66 -12.95 10.50
C LYS A 106 -14.13 -12.84 10.37
N ASN A 107 -13.59 -13.02 9.16
CA ASN A 107 -12.15 -12.98 8.90
C ASN A 107 -11.66 -11.55 8.57
N VAL A 108 -12.56 -10.61 8.28
CA VAL A 108 -12.19 -9.24 7.92
C VAL A 108 -11.37 -8.58 9.03
N SER A 109 -11.85 -8.67 10.28
CA SER A 109 -11.17 -8.07 11.43
C SER A 109 -9.82 -8.72 11.72
N SER A 110 -9.70 -10.05 11.59
CA SER A 110 -8.43 -10.76 11.82
C SER A 110 -7.39 -10.46 10.75
N ILE A 111 -7.81 -10.36 9.48
CA ILE A 111 -6.93 -9.94 8.37
C ILE A 111 -6.41 -8.51 8.62
N LEU A 112 -7.29 -7.58 8.99
CA LEU A 112 -6.88 -6.20 9.28
C LEU A 112 -5.95 -6.10 10.49
N GLN A 113 -6.20 -6.87 11.54
CA GLN A 113 -5.34 -6.92 12.73
C GLN A 113 -3.95 -7.47 12.39
N ARG A 114 -3.88 -8.51 11.55
CA ARG A 114 -2.61 -9.05 11.07
C ARG A 114 -1.85 -7.99 10.27
N LEU A 115 -2.51 -7.36 9.29
CA LEU A 115 -1.90 -6.35 8.43
C LEU A 115 -1.44 -5.10 9.21
N SER A 116 -2.11 -4.75 10.31
CA SER A 116 -1.71 -3.64 11.16
C SER A 116 -0.56 -3.96 12.11
N THR A 117 -0.26 -5.23 12.40
CA THR A 117 0.73 -5.61 13.43
C THR A 117 2.00 -6.23 12.87
N GLU A 118 1.90 -7.05 11.82
CA GLU A 118 2.97 -7.93 11.30
C GLU A 118 4.26 -7.20 10.95
N ARG A 119 4.20 -5.91 10.56
CA ARG A 119 5.37 -5.13 10.10
C ARG A 119 5.70 -3.90 10.92
N ASN A 120 5.04 -3.67 12.06
CA ASN A 120 5.24 -2.47 12.87
C ASN A 120 6.67 -2.30 13.36
N GLN A 121 7.28 -3.39 13.85
CA GLN A 121 8.64 -3.35 14.40
C GLN A 121 9.68 -3.03 13.32
N ILE A 122 9.51 -3.58 12.11
CA ILE A 122 10.40 -3.33 10.98
C ILE A 122 10.31 -1.85 10.57
N HIS A 123 9.10 -1.30 10.45
CA HIS A 123 8.91 0.10 10.10
C HIS A 123 9.51 1.04 11.15
N ARG A 124 9.32 0.77 12.44
CA ARG A 124 9.90 1.56 13.53
C ARG A 124 11.43 1.53 13.50
N THR A 125 12.02 0.34 13.40
CA THR A 125 13.47 0.17 13.40
C THR A 125 14.11 0.85 12.20
N ARG A 126 13.59 0.61 10.98
CA ARG A 126 14.11 1.24 9.77
C ARG A 126 13.92 2.76 9.73
N MET A 127 12.84 3.26 10.31
CA MET A 127 12.63 4.71 10.48
C MET A 127 13.73 5.31 11.37
N ILE A 128 14.03 4.70 12.52
CA ILE A 128 15.07 5.18 13.44
C ILE A 128 16.44 5.13 12.75
N TRP A 129 16.79 4.02 12.09
CA TRP A 129 18.05 3.91 11.35
C TRP A 129 18.17 4.93 10.22
N SER A 130 17.07 5.24 9.53
CA SER A 130 17.07 6.29 8.51
C SER A 130 17.36 7.66 9.14
N ILE A 131 16.80 7.95 10.32
CA ILE A 131 17.05 9.20 11.06
C ILE A 131 18.49 9.30 11.55
N VAL A 132 19.04 8.22 12.10
CA VAL A 132 20.43 8.17 12.56
C VAL A 132 21.41 8.30 11.38
N GLY A 133 21.07 7.79 10.20
CA GLY A 133 21.90 7.92 9.00
C GLY A 133 21.92 9.33 8.41
N MET A 134 20.88 10.14 8.61
CA MET A 134 20.79 11.51 8.06
C MET A 134 21.99 12.42 8.40
N PRO A 135 22.43 12.56 9.67
CA PRO A 135 23.58 13.39 10.00
C PRO A 135 24.90 12.90 9.37
N ILE A 136 25.03 11.59 9.13
CA ILE A 136 26.23 11.00 8.50
C ILE A 136 26.32 11.42 7.04
N VAL A 137 25.19 11.47 6.34
CA VAL A 137 25.16 11.83 4.91
C VAL A 137 24.94 13.33 4.66
N ALA A 138 24.60 14.12 5.69
CA ALA A 138 24.39 15.56 5.57
C ALA A 138 25.59 16.33 4.97
N PRO A 139 26.86 16.00 5.30
CA PRO A 139 28.03 16.70 4.75
C PRO A 139 28.17 16.58 3.22
N PHE A 140 27.57 15.58 2.57
CA PHE A 140 27.58 15.45 1.11
C PHE A 140 26.79 16.57 0.39
N ALA A 141 26.07 17.43 1.12
CA ALA A 141 25.40 18.60 0.57
C ALA A 141 26.36 19.70 0.06
N ILE A 142 27.66 19.59 0.38
CA ILE A 142 28.69 20.56 -0.03
C ILE A 142 29.00 20.48 -1.54
N VAL A 143 28.64 19.39 -2.23
CA VAL A 143 28.91 19.19 -3.66
C VAL A 143 27.91 19.99 -4.53
N PRO A 144 28.36 20.97 -5.34
CA PRO A 144 27.46 21.94 -5.99
C PRO A 144 26.70 21.41 -7.22
N VAL A 145 27.08 20.26 -7.77
CA VAL A 145 26.53 19.75 -9.05
C VAL A 145 25.32 18.83 -8.87
N ILE A 146 25.26 18.09 -7.75
CA ILE A 146 24.24 17.05 -7.54
C ILE A 146 23.58 17.30 -6.18
N PRO A 147 22.24 17.42 -6.09
CA PRO A 147 21.57 17.52 -4.81
C PRO A 147 21.91 16.31 -3.95
N ASN A 148 21.96 16.44 -2.62
CA ASN A 148 22.34 15.35 -1.71
C ASN A 148 21.30 14.20 -1.74
N ILE A 149 21.35 13.37 -2.79
CA ILE A 149 20.43 12.26 -3.04
C ILE A 149 20.44 11.26 -1.87
N PRO A 150 21.59 10.88 -1.29
CA PRO A 150 21.60 10.03 -0.09
C PRO A 150 20.78 10.61 1.07
N PHE A 151 20.92 11.91 1.34
CA PHE A 151 20.16 12.57 2.40
C PHE A 151 18.66 12.62 2.10
N PHE A 152 18.27 13.05 0.89
CA PHE A 152 16.85 13.07 0.50
C PHE A 152 16.22 11.68 0.48
N TYR A 153 17.00 10.65 0.13
CA TYR A 153 16.56 9.26 0.22
C TYR A 153 16.27 8.86 1.67
N LEU A 154 17.18 9.13 2.62
CA LEU A 154 16.96 8.81 4.02
C LEU A 154 15.79 9.60 4.63
N LEU A 155 15.63 10.88 4.28
CA LEU A 155 14.45 11.68 4.62
C LEU A 155 13.17 11.02 4.11
N TYR A 156 13.13 10.66 2.82
CA TYR A 156 11.98 9.99 2.22
C TYR A 156 11.70 8.64 2.91
N ARG A 157 12.72 7.83 3.21
CA ARG A 157 12.55 6.53 3.88
C ARG A 157 12.05 6.69 5.31
N ALA A 158 12.58 7.65 6.07
CA ALA A 158 12.09 7.98 7.40
C ALA A 158 10.60 8.38 7.33
N PHE A 159 10.25 9.29 6.42
CA PHE A 159 8.85 9.73 6.22
C PHE A 159 7.94 8.58 5.75
N SER A 160 8.40 7.75 4.81
CA SER A 160 7.64 6.61 4.28
C SER A 160 7.32 5.60 5.38
N HIS A 161 8.30 5.25 6.20
CA HIS A 161 8.12 4.35 7.34
C HIS A 161 7.26 4.97 8.45
N TRP A 162 7.44 6.25 8.75
CA TRP A 162 6.57 6.97 9.68
C TRP A 162 5.11 6.95 9.23
N LYS A 163 4.86 7.17 7.93
CA LYS A 163 3.50 7.19 7.36
C LYS A 163 2.86 5.81 7.39
N ALA A 164 3.60 4.75 7.03
CA ALA A 164 3.12 3.37 7.14
C ALA A 164 2.80 2.99 8.59
N LEU A 165 3.69 3.30 9.53
CA LEU A 165 3.50 3.04 10.97
C LEU A 165 2.29 3.81 11.52
N SER A 166 2.11 5.07 11.10
CA SER A 166 0.97 5.88 11.52
C SER A 166 -0.35 5.34 10.99
N GLY A 167 -0.36 4.84 9.74
CA GLY A 167 -1.51 4.15 9.15
C GLY A 167 -1.85 2.84 9.86
N ALA A 168 -0.85 2.04 10.19
CA ALA A 168 -1.00 0.80 10.97
C ALA A 168 -1.61 1.07 12.35
N LYS A 169 -1.08 2.05 13.09
CA LYS A 169 -1.63 2.48 14.39
C LYS A 169 -3.06 3.00 14.27
N HIS A 170 -3.40 3.69 13.17
CA HIS A 170 -4.78 4.10 12.91
C HIS A 170 -5.68 2.89 12.73
N LEU A 171 -5.25 1.90 11.94
CA LEU A 171 -6.03 0.69 11.74
C LEU A 171 -6.24 -0.09 13.05
N GLU A 172 -5.21 -0.20 13.88
CA GLU A 172 -5.29 -0.78 15.22
C GLU A 172 -6.27 -0.02 16.13
N PHE A 173 -6.21 1.32 16.12
CA PHE A 173 -7.17 2.15 16.85
C PHE A 173 -8.62 1.88 16.41
N LEU A 174 -8.89 1.78 15.11
CA LEU A 174 -10.24 1.51 14.59
C LEU A 174 -10.75 0.14 14.99
N LEU A 175 -9.88 -0.88 14.98
CA LEU A 175 -10.19 -2.22 15.45
C LEU A 175 -10.49 -2.23 16.96
N SER A 176 -9.64 -1.61 17.77
CA SER A 176 -9.80 -1.56 19.23
C SER A 176 -11.09 -0.88 19.69
N ARG A 177 -11.62 0.04 18.89
CA ARG A 177 -12.84 0.81 19.17
C ARG A 177 -14.07 0.25 18.45
N ASN A 178 -13.96 -0.88 17.73
CA ASN A 178 -15.04 -1.46 16.92
C ASN A 178 -15.69 -0.44 15.96
N LEU A 179 -14.88 0.43 15.37
CA LEU A 179 -15.33 1.49 14.45
C LEU A 179 -15.34 1.03 12.99
N LEU A 180 -15.09 -0.24 12.72
CA LEU A 180 -15.11 -0.82 11.38
C LEU A 180 -16.45 -1.52 11.14
N ALA A 181 -17.08 -1.22 10.01
CA ALA A 181 -18.26 -1.90 9.53
C ALA A 181 -17.88 -2.71 8.28
N PRO A 182 -17.77 -4.05 8.36
CA PRO A 182 -17.64 -4.89 7.19
C PRO A 182 -18.86 -4.70 6.27
N THR A 183 -18.62 -4.48 4.99
CA THR A 183 -19.68 -4.32 4.00
C THR A 183 -19.32 -5.12 2.75
N PRO A 184 -20.16 -6.08 2.31
CA PRO A 184 -19.90 -6.83 1.10
C PRO A 184 -19.95 -5.89 -0.12
N ALA A 185 -18.92 -5.95 -0.96
CA ALA A 185 -18.78 -5.06 -2.10
C ALA A 185 -19.21 -5.76 -3.40
N THR A 186 -20.45 -5.53 -3.84
CA THR A 186 -20.98 -6.07 -5.10
C THR A 186 -20.12 -5.69 -6.31
N SER A 187 -19.51 -4.51 -6.27
CA SER A 187 -18.58 -4.04 -7.30
C SER A 187 -17.36 -4.98 -7.39
N LEU A 188 -16.59 -5.16 -6.32
CA LEU A 188 -15.44 -6.08 -6.29
C LEU A 188 -15.86 -7.52 -6.62
N GLU A 189 -17.02 -7.94 -6.13
CA GLU A 189 -17.54 -9.30 -6.33
C GLU A 189 -17.66 -9.68 -7.81
N SER A 190 -18.02 -8.72 -8.69
CA SER A 190 -18.08 -8.96 -10.14
C SER A 190 -16.76 -9.46 -10.75
N VAL A 191 -15.62 -9.04 -10.19
CA VAL A 191 -14.28 -9.45 -10.63
C VAL A 191 -13.88 -10.79 -10.03
N TYR A 192 -14.18 -11.02 -8.75
CA TYR A 192 -13.72 -12.22 -8.03
C TYR A 192 -14.59 -13.45 -8.27
N ARG A 193 -15.89 -13.30 -8.50
CA ARG A 193 -16.81 -14.43 -8.68
C ARG A 193 -16.42 -15.34 -9.86
N PRO A 194 -16.10 -14.82 -11.07
CA PRO A 194 -15.61 -15.66 -12.16
C PRO A 194 -14.29 -16.39 -11.84
N ILE A 195 -13.43 -15.77 -11.03
CA ILE A 195 -12.14 -16.35 -10.63
C ILE A 195 -12.36 -17.52 -9.68
N MET A 196 -13.24 -17.36 -8.68
CA MET A 196 -13.57 -18.44 -7.74
C MET A 196 -14.23 -19.62 -8.44
N LEU A 197 -15.20 -19.37 -9.33
CA LEU A 197 -15.87 -20.43 -10.09
C LEU A 197 -14.88 -21.27 -10.91
N ARG A 198 -13.88 -20.64 -11.54
CA ARG A 198 -12.82 -21.34 -12.29
C ARG A 198 -11.90 -22.17 -11.38
N MET A 199 -11.65 -21.70 -10.16
CA MET A 199 -10.86 -22.46 -9.18
C MET A 199 -11.63 -23.63 -8.60
N GLU A 200 -12.94 -23.48 -8.36
CA GLU A 200 -13.80 -24.56 -7.90
C GLU A 200 -13.95 -25.67 -8.95
N SER A 201 -14.08 -25.30 -10.23
CA SER A 201 -14.08 -26.29 -11.32
C SER A 201 -12.74 -27.03 -11.43
N GLY A 202 -11.61 -26.35 -11.23
CA GLY A 202 -10.28 -26.97 -11.27
C GLY A 202 -9.92 -27.77 -10.00
N LYS A 203 -10.54 -27.47 -8.85
CA LYS A 203 -10.31 -28.19 -7.58
C LYS A 203 -10.75 -29.65 -7.62
N LYS A 204 -11.68 -30.02 -8.52
CA LYS A 204 -12.08 -31.43 -8.70
C LYS A 204 -10.95 -32.33 -9.23
N GLU A 205 -9.87 -31.76 -9.77
CA GLU A 205 -8.73 -32.52 -10.32
C GLU A 205 -7.45 -32.48 -9.45
N SER A 206 -7.38 -31.62 -8.43
CA SER A 206 -6.14 -31.43 -7.65
C SER A 206 -6.42 -31.13 -6.17
N CYS A 207 -6.91 -32.15 -5.45
CA CYS A 207 -6.92 -32.15 -3.99
C CYS A 207 -5.49 -32.33 -3.46
N LYS A 208 -4.70 -31.24 -3.41
CA LYS A 208 -3.51 -31.03 -2.55
C LYS A 208 -2.82 -29.68 -2.83
N LEU A 209 -3.53 -28.55 -2.83
CA LEU A 209 -2.82 -27.25 -2.83
C LEU A 209 -2.51 -26.76 -1.42
N ALA A 210 -1.42 -27.30 -0.85
CA ALA A 210 -0.69 -26.68 0.26
C ALA A 210 0.04 -25.38 -0.17
N HIS A 211 -0.07 -24.99 -1.44
CA HIS A 211 0.65 -23.90 -2.07
C HIS A 211 -0.23 -22.66 -2.22
N GLU A 212 0.38 -21.50 -2.00
CA GLU A 212 -0.28 -20.20 -2.20
C GLU A 212 -0.58 -19.99 -3.69
N VAL A 213 -1.85 -19.76 -4.03
CA VAL A 213 -2.33 -19.51 -5.41
C VAL A 213 -2.64 -18.04 -5.62
N MET A 214 -2.26 -17.52 -6.79
CA MET A 214 -2.62 -16.19 -7.26
C MET A 214 -4.09 -16.11 -7.63
N LEU A 215 -4.78 -15.09 -7.12
CA LEU A 215 -6.17 -14.80 -7.46
C LEU A 215 -6.24 -13.79 -8.61
N LEU A 216 -5.44 -12.74 -8.51
CA LEU A 216 -5.39 -11.69 -9.52
C LEU A 216 -4.37 -11.99 -10.61
N ARG A 217 -4.65 -11.46 -11.80
CA ARG A 217 -3.81 -11.44 -13.00
C ARG A 217 -3.61 -10.00 -13.44
N LYS A 218 -2.67 -9.77 -14.35
CA LYS A 218 -2.32 -8.43 -14.86
C LYS A 218 -3.54 -7.60 -15.35
N GLY A 219 -4.53 -8.22 -16.00
CA GLY A 219 -5.73 -7.53 -16.49
C GLY A 219 -6.70 -7.08 -15.38
N HIS A 220 -6.78 -7.82 -14.28
CA HIS A 220 -7.77 -7.58 -13.21
C HIS A 220 -7.50 -6.29 -12.42
N ALA A 221 -6.25 -5.78 -12.42
CA ALA A 221 -5.94 -4.54 -11.70
C ALA A 221 -6.68 -3.32 -12.29
N GLN A 222 -6.79 -3.26 -13.63
CA GLN A 222 -7.52 -2.19 -14.32
C GLN A 222 -9.04 -2.34 -14.16
N GLU A 223 -9.54 -3.58 -14.21
CA GLU A 223 -10.95 -3.90 -13.93
C GLU A 223 -11.35 -3.50 -12.50
N ILE A 224 -10.52 -3.80 -11.50
CA ILE A 224 -10.77 -3.39 -10.11
C ILE A 224 -10.81 -1.87 -9.99
N ALA A 225 -9.90 -1.16 -10.68
CA ALA A 225 -9.88 0.30 -10.65
C ALA A 225 -11.10 0.93 -11.32
N SER A 226 -11.57 0.38 -12.45
CA SER A 226 -12.76 0.87 -13.14
C SER A 226 -14.02 0.61 -12.31
N VAL A 227 -14.16 -0.58 -11.74
CA VAL A 227 -15.32 -1.01 -10.96
C VAL A 227 -15.41 -0.29 -9.61
N THR A 228 -14.28 0.06 -8.99
CA THR A 228 -14.25 0.85 -7.76
C THR A 228 -14.28 2.36 -8.00
N GLY A 229 -14.03 2.81 -9.24
CA GLY A 229 -13.86 4.24 -9.57
C GLY A 229 -12.58 4.86 -9.01
N ILE A 230 -11.57 4.06 -8.66
CA ILE A 230 -10.32 4.50 -8.02
C ILE A 230 -9.13 4.18 -8.94
N PRO A 231 -8.67 5.13 -9.78
CA PRO A 231 -7.59 4.87 -10.73
C PRO A 231 -6.26 4.54 -10.04
N ALA A 232 -5.99 5.15 -8.88
CA ALA A 232 -4.78 4.88 -8.09
C ALA A 232 -4.67 3.40 -7.65
N LEU A 233 -5.81 2.70 -7.55
CA LEU A 233 -5.86 1.32 -7.12
C LEU A 233 -5.23 0.36 -8.14
N ALA A 234 -5.30 0.69 -9.44
CA ALA A 234 -4.69 -0.13 -10.49
C ALA A 234 -3.19 -0.29 -10.25
N THR A 235 -2.49 0.82 -9.96
CA THR A 235 -1.03 0.80 -9.75
C THR A 235 -0.65 0.01 -8.50
N GLU A 236 -1.41 0.14 -7.41
CA GLU A 236 -1.18 -0.60 -6.17
C GLU A 236 -1.44 -2.11 -6.34
N CYS A 237 -2.52 -2.48 -7.04
CA CYS A 237 -2.84 -3.86 -7.37
C CYS A 237 -1.77 -4.49 -8.29
N GLU A 238 -1.32 -3.78 -9.33
CA GLU A 238 -0.26 -4.28 -10.22
C GLU A 238 1.07 -4.49 -9.47
N ARG A 239 1.43 -3.57 -8.57
CA ARG A 239 2.64 -3.71 -7.75
C ARG A 239 2.54 -4.91 -6.83
N ALA A 240 1.41 -5.04 -6.12
CA ALA A 240 1.16 -6.17 -5.23
C ALA A 240 1.18 -7.50 -5.99
N TYR A 241 0.51 -7.56 -7.14
CA TYR A 241 0.51 -8.73 -8.02
C TYR A 241 1.93 -9.18 -8.38
N LYS A 242 2.77 -8.26 -8.90
CA LYS A 242 4.15 -8.59 -9.32
C LYS A 242 4.99 -9.14 -8.16
N GLN A 243 4.93 -8.46 -7.01
CA GLN A 243 5.71 -8.86 -5.84
C GLN A 243 5.25 -10.22 -5.30
N VAL A 244 3.94 -10.45 -5.21
CA VAL A 244 3.43 -11.74 -4.72
C VAL A 244 3.72 -12.87 -5.70
N GLU A 245 3.62 -12.62 -7.01
CA GLU A 245 3.99 -13.58 -8.04
C GLU A 245 5.48 -13.98 -7.95
N GLU A 246 6.37 -12.99 -7.78
CA GLU A 246 7.80 -13.22 -7.57
C GLU A 246 8.06 -14.05 -6.31
N HIS A 247 7.44 -13.69 -5.18
CA HIS A 247 7.57 -14.44 -3.93
C HIS A 247 7.10 -15.89 -4.06
N ILE A 248 5.94 -16.14 -4.70
CA ILE A 248 5.44 -17.51 -4.90
C ILE A 248 6.43 -18.31 -5.77
N LYS A 249 6.99 -17.70 -6.82
CA LYS A 249 8.00 -18.35 -7.67
C LYS A 249 9.28 -18.68 -6.89
N GLU A 250 9.74 -17.79 -6.03
CA GLU A 250 10.90 -18.01 -5.17
C GLU A 250 10.65 -19.14 -4.16
N ASP A 251 9.49 -19.16 -3.51
CA ASP A 251 9.11 -20.20 -2.56
C ASP A 251 9.02 -21.58 -3.24
N LEU A 252 8.45 -21.63 -4.45
CA LEU A 252 8.42 -22.86 -5.26
C LEU A 252 9.81 -23.32 -5.71
N LYS A 253 10.73 -22.39 -5.99
CA LYS A 253 12.12 -22.75 -6.32
C LYS A 253 12.83 -23.36 -5.12
N LYS A 254 12.77 -22.71 -3.95
CA LYS A 254 13.41 -23.20 -2.72
C LYS A 254 12.97 -24.62 -2.37
N LYS A 255 11.66 -24.89 -2.44
CA LYS A 255 11.09 -26.23 -2.19
C LYS A 255 11.47 -27.30 -3.22
N LYS A 256 11.92 -26.93 -4.42
CA LYS A 256 12.43 -27.88 -5.43
C LYS A 256 13.91 -28.20 -5.23
N LEU A 257 14.62 -27.36 -4.47
CA LEU A 257 16.03 -27.52 -4.13
C LEU A 257 16.23 -28.30 -2.83
N GLU A 258 15.21 -28.33 -1.96
CA GLU A 258 15.08 -29.19 -0.78
C GLU A 258 14.59 -30.60 -1.16
#